data_AF-A0A7W1AIL3-F1
#
_entry.id   AF-A0A7W1AIL3-F1
#
_cell.length_a   1.000
_cell.length_b   1.000
_cell.length_c   1.000
_cell.angle_alpha   90.00
_cell.angle_beta   90.00
_cell.angle_gamma   90.00
#
_symmetry.space_group_name_H-M   'P 1'
#
loop_
_entity.id
_entity.type
_entity.pdbx_description
1 polymer ?
#
loop_
_entity_poly.entity_id
_entity_poly.type
_entity_poly.pdbx_seq_one_letter_code
_entity_poly.pdbx_strand_id
1 'polypeptide(L)'
;MRALLALLFACSAPARPPILENTQLATAPAPTVARGGIYGLTTVGLPAVAADGSRIVAAFRESDGQRGMPNLTLVIKDRRDTETDRHVVLSVAEADQFLDDAEGNNAPLAARITRANDWLAKRRWELLLVLDPEPTPIPADRTKASRGGVTASWERSHLRITDGVATLVDIDTPASWLPEQSKVGTNVCARSPYLGGAAIDRANKLAVITISYTADSDFCLEPPDQHHVITW
;
A
#
# COMPACT_ATOMS: atom_id res chain seq x y z
N MET A 1 24.03 -67.60 -47.81
CA MET A 1 22.65 -67.18 -47.49
C MET A 1 22.72 -66.13 -46.40
N ARG A 2 22.36 -64.87 -46.70
CA ARG A 2 22.38 -63.74 -45.76
C ARG A 2 20.94 -63.51 -45.27
N ALA A 3 20.73 -63.57 -43.95
CA ALA A 3 19.46 -63.19 -43.32
C ALA A 3 19.51 -61.71 -42.93
N LEU A 4 18.58 -60.90 -43.48
CA LEU A 4 18.34 -59.54 -43.03
C LEU A 4 17.40 -59.57 -41.82
N LEU A 5 17.83 -58.99 -40.71
CA LEU A 5 17.00 -58.72 -39.54
C LEU A 5 16.47 -57.29 -39.67
N ALA A 6 15.16 -57.12 -39.82
CA ALA A 6 14.51 -55.81 -39.86
C ALA A 6 14.07 -55.42 -38.44
N LEU A 7 14.66 -54.34 -37.90
CA LEU A 7 14.25 -53.71 -36.65
C LEU A 7 13.12 -52.71 -36.92
N LEU A 8 11.93 -52.98 -36.37
CA LEU A 8 10.81 -52.05 -36.33
C LEU A 8 11.02 -51.06 -35.17
N PHE A 9 11.31 -49.79 -35.48
CA PHE A 9 11.25 -48.70 -34.51
C PHE A 9 9.79 -48.24 -34.36
N ALA A 10 9.19 -48.51 -33.19
CA ALA A 10 7.93 -47.92 -32.80
C ALA A 10 8.18 -46.50 -32.24
N CYS A 11 7.77 -45.47 -32.98
CA CYS A 11 7.75 -44.09 -32.50
C CYS A 11 6.60 -43.91 -31.48
N SER A 12 6.91 -44.03 -30.20
CA SER A 12 6.02 -43.57 -29.14
C SER A 12 5.97 -42.04 -29.16
N ALA A 13 4.82 -41.48 -29.56
CA ALA A 13 4.58 -40.05 -29.46
C ALA A 13 4.62 -39.62 -27.97
N PRO A 14 5.30 -38.51 -27.62
CA PRO A 14 5.33 -38.03 -26.24
C PRO A 14 3.92 -37.62 -25.81
N ALA A 15 3.45 -38.22 -24.70
CA ALA A 15 2.19 -37.86 -24.09
C ALA A 15 2.20 -36.37 -23.72
N ARG A 16 1.23 -35.62 -24.26
CA ARG A 16 1.04 -34.20 -23.95
C ARG A 16 0.66 -34.10 -22.46
N PRO A 17 1.37 -33.33 -21.63
CA PRO A 17 0.96 -33.15 -20.24
C PRO A 17 -0.45 -32.54 -20.20
N PRO A 18 -1.29 -32.93 -19.22
CA PRO A 18 -2.61 -32.36 -19.08
C PRO A 18 -2.47 -30.84 -18.89
N ILE A 19 -3.25 -30.08 -19.65
CA ILE A 19 -3.41 -28.65 -19.44
C ILE A 19 -4.07 -28.52 -18.06
N LEU A 20 -3.31 -28.06 -17.07
CA LEU A 20 -3.87 -27.59 -15.81
C LEU A 20 -4.83 -26.46 -16.17
N GLU A 21 -6.12 -26.73 -16.13
CA GLU A 21 -7.14 -25.69 -16.12
C GLU A 21 -6.77 -24.72 -15.02
N ASN A 22 -6.47 -23.50 -15.43
CA ASN A 22 -6.08 -22.42 -14.55
C ASN A 22 -7.34 -22.05 -13.78
N THR A 23 -7.56 -22.72 -12.63
CA THR A 23 -8.68 -22.43 -11.74
C THR A 23 -8.55 -20.97 -11.34
N GLN A 24 -9.33 -20.11 -11.99
CA GLN A 24 -9.34 -18.68 -11.75
C GLN A 24 -9.78 -18.49 -10.30
N LEU A 25 -8.80 -18.27 -9.42
CA LEU A 25 -9.05 -17.94 -8.01
C LEU A 25 -10.06 -16.80 -7.99
N ALA A 26 -11.11 -16.98 -7.20
CA ALA A 26 -12.15 -15.97 -7.00
C ALA A 26 -11.46 -14.63 -6.73
N THR A 27 -11.69 -13.67 -7.62
CA THR A 27 -11.04 -12.36 -7.56
C THR A 27 -11.50 -11.71 -6.26
N ALA A 28 -10.56 -11.37 -5.37
CA ALA A 28 -10.88 -10.59 -4.18
C ALA A 28 -11.66 -9.33 -4.62
N PRO A 29 -12.68 -8.89 -3.84
CA PRO A 29 -13.43 -7.71 -4.20
C PRO A 29 -12.48 -6.52 -4.36
N ALA A 30 -12.76 -5.66 -5.34
CA ALA A 30 -11.96 -4.46 -5.56
C ALA A 30 -11.92 -3.61 -4.28
N PRO A 31 -10.81 -2.88 -4.02
CA PRO A 31 -10.75 -1.93 -2.93
C PRO A 31 -11.87 -0.91 -3.03
N THR A 32 -12.36 -0.43 -1.89
CA THR A 32 -13.47 0.53 -1.82
C THR A 32 -13.20 1.65 -0.85
N VAL A 33 -13.75 2.81 -1.15
CA VAL A 33 -13.91 3.95 -0.26
C VAL A 33 -15.34 3.97 0.26
N ALA A 34 -15.49 4.26 1.55
CA ALA A 34 -16.78 4.45 2.19
C ALA A 34 -16.72 5.62 3.16
N ARG A 35 -17.90 6.11 3.55
CA ARG A 35 -18.03 7.05 4.66
C ARG A 35 -17.79 6.31 5.98
N GLY A 36 -17.15 6.97 6.94
CA GLY A 36 -16.96 6.46 8.30
C GLY A 36 -15.50 6.41 8.74
N GLY A 37 -15.26 5.78 9.90
CA GLY A 37 -13.97 5.80 10.57
C GLY A 37 -13.68 7.14 11.27
N ILE A 38 -12.55 7.20 11.96
CA ILE A 38 -12.16 8.35 12.79
C ILE A 38 -11.93 9.64 11.98
N TYR A 39 -11.67 9.52 10.68
CA TYR A 39 -11.42 10.64 9.76
C TYR A 39 -12.56 10.84 8.74
N GLY A 40 -13.78 10.36 9.04
CA GLY A 40 -14.98 10.55 8.21
C GLY A 40 -15.03 9.82 6.85
N LEU A 41 -13.88 9.40 6.32
CA LEU A 41 -13.75 8.48 5.19
C LEU A 41 -12.91 7.27 5.59
N THR A 42 -13.29 6.08 5.15
CA THR A 42 -12.55 4.83 5.37
C THR A 42 -12.30 4.11 4.06
N THR A 43 -11.32 3.22 4.04
CA THR A 43 -11.00 2.39 2.89
C THR A 43 -10.94 0.93 3.30
N VAL A 44 -11.35 0.04 2.38
CA VAL A 44 -11.29 -1.41 2.55
C VAL A 44 -10.44 -1.98 1.43
N GLY A 45 -9.51 -2.86 1.78
CA GLY A 45 -8.64 -3.52 0.82
C GLY A 45 -7.50 -2.66 0.27
N LEU A 46 -7.18 -1.54 0.91
CA LEU A 46 -5.98 -0.74 0.60
C LEU A 46 -4.89 -0.93 1.67
N PRO A 47 -3.60 -0.87 1.31
CA PRO A 47 -3.08 -0.76 -0.05
C PRO A 47 -3.30 -2.05 -0.88
N ALA A 48 -3.38 -1.90 -2.21
CA ALA A 48 -3.58 -2.99 -3.16
C ALA A 48 -2.63 -2.89 -4.35
N VAL A 49 -2.36 -4.02 -5.00
CA VAL A 49 -1.48 -4.11 -6.16
C VAL A 49 -2.27 -4.50 -7.41
N ALA A 50 -1.91 -3.99 -8.57
CA ALA A 50 -2.51 -4.41 -9.82
C ALA A 50 -2.22 -5.91 -10.05
N ALA A 51 -3.12 -6.63 -10.71
CA ALA A 51 -2.95 -8.07 -10.95
C ALA A 51 -1.67 -8.46 -11.73
N ASP A 52 -1.06 -7.50 -12.44
CA ASP A 52 0.21 -7.68 -13.15
C ASP A 52 1.44 -7.23 -12.32
N GLY A 53 1.25 -6.82 -11.06
CA GLY A 53 2.31 -6.34 -10.18
C GLY A 53 2.92 -4.99 -10.58
N SER A 54 2.37 -4.29 -11.58
CA SER A 54 3.01 -3.10 -12.16
C SER A 54 2.78 -1.82 -11.36
N ARG A 55 1.70 -1.77 -10.57
CA ARG A 55 1.22 -0.57 -9.88
C ARG A 55 0.62 -0.91 -8.53
N ILE A 56 0.68 0.04 -7.61
CA ILE A 56 0.02 -0.02 -6.30
C ILE A 56 -0.95 1.14 -6.21
N VAL A 57 -2.13 0.90 -5.63
CA VAL A 57 -3.01 1.95 -5.15
C VAL A 57 -2.97 2.01 -3.61
N ALA A 58 -2.84 3.21 -3.07
CA ALA A 58 -2.84 3.45 -1.63
C ALA A 58 -3.71 4.68 -1.28
N ALA A 59 -4.14 4.73 -0.02
CA ALA A 59 -4.92 5.82 0.54
C ALA A 59 -3.98 6.89 1.10
N PHE A 60 -3.90 8.05 0.47
CA PHE A 60 -3.16 9.20 0.96
C PHE A 60 -4.08 10.15 1.72
N ARG A 61 -3.65 10.61 2.89
CA ARG A 61 -4.33 11.66 3.65
C ARG A 61 -3.40 12.84 3.81
N GLU A 62 -3.88 14.01 3.43
CA GLU A 62 -3.22 15.28 3.70
C GLU A 62 -3.23 15.56 5.20
N SER A 63 -2.16 16.19 5.68
CA SER A 63 -2.14 16.72 7.03
C SER A 63 -3.07 17.91 7.14
N ASP A 64 -3.89 17.91 8.18
CA ASP A 64 -4.86 18.96 8.48
C ASP A 64 -4.55 19.69 9.80
N GLY A 65 -3.38 19.44 10.40
CA GLY A 65 -3.00 20.01 11.70
C GLY A 65 -3.87 19.50 12.85
N GLN A 66 -4.25 18.21 12.83
CA GLN A 66 -5.04 17.55 13.87
C GLN A 66 -6.46 18.10 14.05
N ARG A 67 -7.00 18.80 13.04
CA ARG A 67 -8.39 19.27 13.05
C ARG A 67 -9.40 18.12 12.91
N GLY A 68 -8.94 16.94 12.50
CA GLY A 68 -9.78 15.75 12.32
C GLY A 68 -10.69 15.83 11.09
N MET A 69 -10.34 16.70 10.14
CA MET A 69 -11.13 16.99 8.96
C MET A 69 -11.05 15.84 7.96
N PRO A 70 -12.21 15.37 7.44
CA PRO A 70 -12.21 14.27 6.50
C PRO A 70 -11.50 14.67 5.23
N ASN A 71 -10.46 13.93 4.87
CA ASN A 71 -9.77 14.05 3.61
C ASN A 71 -9.25 12.69 3.17
N LEU A 72 -9.26 12.47 1.85
CA LEU A 72 -8.76 11.24 1.24
C LEU A 72 -8.43 11.50 -0.23
N THR A 73 -7.25 11.06 -0.63
CA THR A 73 -6.82 10.96 -2.01
C THR A 73 -6.36 9.54 -2.27
N LEU A 74 -6.72 8.97 -3.42
CA LEU A 74 -6.16 7.69 -3.88
C LEU A 74 -4.96 8.00 -4.76
N VAL A 75 -3.82 7.40 -4.46
CA VAL A 75 -2.58 7.57 -5.23
C VAL A 75 -2.20 6.25 -5.87
N ILE A 76 -1.81 6.29 -7.15
CA ILE A 76 -1.20 5.14 -7.82
C ILE A 76 0.29 5.37 -7.94
N LYS A 77 1.07 4.43 -7.44
CA LYS A 77 2.52 4.39 -7.61
C LYS A 77 2.93 3.23 -8.51
N ASP A 78 4.00 3.41 -9.27
CA ASP A 78 4.65 2.33 -10.00
C ASP A 78 5.66 1.56 -9.12
N ARG A 79 6.31 0.56 -9.70
CA ARG A 79 7.34 -0.26 -9.04
C ARG A 79 8.61 0.50 -8.61
N ARG A 80 8.79 1.73 -9.09
CA ARG A 80 9.95 2.61 -8.78
C ARG A 80 9.59 3.66 -7.74
N ASP A 81 8.50 3.46 -7.01
CA ASP A 81 7.96 4.42 -6.03
C ASP A 81 7.55 5.77 -6.64
N THR A 82 7.28 5.83 -7.95
CA THR A 82 6.87 7.06 -8.63
C THR A 82 5.35 7.16 -8.68
N GLU A 83 4.79 8.28 -8.22
CA GLU A 83 3.36 8.57 -8.39
C GLU A 83 3.02 8.77 -9.87
N THR A 84 2.06 8.00 -10.37
CA THR A 84 1.65 7.98 -11.80
C THR A 84 0.21 8.41 -12.02
N ASP A 85 -0.63 8.38 -10.99
CA ASP A 85 -2.02 8.83 -11.05
C ASP A 85 -2.47 9.28 -9.64
N ARG A 86 -3.42 10.21 -9.60
CA ARG A 86 -3.98 10.77 -8.37
C ARG A 86 -5.47 11.01 -8.54
N HIS A 87 -6.26 10.52 -7.60
CA HIS A 87 -7.70 10.74 -7.55
C HIS A 87 -8.11 11.31 -6.20
N VAL A 88 -8.36 12.62 -6.15
CA VAL A 88 -8.82 13.31 -4.95
C VAL A 88 -10.27 12.96 -4.69
N VAL A 89 -10.56 12.29 -3.57
CA VAL A 89 -11.94 12.02 -3.13
C VAL A 89 -12.47 13.25 -2.40
N LEU A 90 -11.70 13.73 -1.42
CA LEU A 90 -12.00 14.93 -0.65
C LEU A 90 -10.68 15.55 -0.18
N SER A 91 -10.46 16.83 -0.50
CA SER A 91 -9.29 17.58 -0.02
C SER A 91 -9.55 18.22 1.33
N VAL A 92 -8.48 18.55 2.08
CA VAL A 92 -8.61 19.26 3.37
C VAL A 92 -9.27 20.63 3.21
N ALA A 93 -9.00 21.34 2.11
CA ALA A 93 -9.55 22.68 1.86
C ALA A 93 -11.07 22.68 1.62
N GLU A 94 -11.62 21.55 1.19
CA GLU A 94 -13.05 21.39 0.94
C GLU A 94 -13.78 20.78 2.13
N ALA A 95 -13.06 20.13 3.06
CA ALA A 95 -13.64 19.28 4.09
C ALA A 95 -14.74 19.97 4.94
N ASP A 96 -14.60 21.27 5.22
CA ASP A 96 -15.62 22.08 5.93
C ASP A 96 -16.99 22.09 5.22
N GLN A 97 -17.00 22.02 3.89
CA GLN A 97 -18.23 22.00 3.08
C GLN A 97 -18.95 20.65 3.17
N PHE A 98 -18.28 19.66 3.75
CA PHE A 98 -18.70 18.27 3.82
C PHE A 98 -18.86 17.73 5.26
N LEU A 99 -18.61 18.58 6.26
CA LEU A 99 -19.05 18.36 7.63
C LEU A 99 -20.59 18.37 7.62
N ASP A 100 -21.17 17.31 8.14
CA ASP A 100 -22.56 16.92 7.92
C ASP A 100 -23.61 17.99 8.22
N ASP A 101 -24.69 18.00 7.42
CA ASP A 101 -26.00 18.41 7.93
C ASP A 101 -26.41 17.45 9.06
N ALA A 102 -27.31 17.83 9.96
CA ALA A 102 -27.62 17.05 11.17
C ALA A 102 -28.05 15.57 10.93
N GLU A 103 -28.25 15.15 9.68
CA GLU A 103 -28.73 13.84 9.24
C GLU A 103 -27.67 12.99 8.54
N GLY A 104 -26.45 13.51 8.31
CA GLY A 104 -25.36 12.73 7.72
C GLY A 104 -25.52 12.46 6.22
N ASN A 105 -26.36 13.23 5.52
CA ASN A 105 -26.74 13.00 4.13
C ASN A 105 -26.06 13.99 3.18
N ASN A 106 -24.75 13.86 3.01
CA ASN A 106 -24.02 14.69 2.05
C ASN A 106 -24.03 14.06 0.63
N ALA A 107 -25.07 14.35 -0.16
CA ALA A 107 -25.20 13.82 -1.52
C ALA A 107 -24.00 14.15 -2.45
N PRO A 108 -23.42 15.36 -2.42
CA PRO A 108 -22.22 15.62 -3.23
C PRO A 108 -20.99 14.80 -2.79
N LEU A 109 -20.81 14.51 -1.48
CA LEU A 109 -19.77 13.58 -1.01
C LEU A 109 -20.05 12.15 -1.44
N ALA A 110 -21.30 11.68 -1.34
CA ALA A 110 -21.69 10.36 -1.80
C ALA A 110 -21.38 10.15 -3.29
N ALA A 111 -21.60 11.17 -4.11
CA ALA A 111 -21.23 11.16 -5.53
C ALA A 111 -19.70 11.09 -5.74
N ARG A 112 -18.90 11.78 -4.90
CA ARG A 112 -17.42 11.68 -4.92
C ARG A 112 -16.95 10.28 -4.55
N ILE A 113 -17.51 9.68 -3.50
CA ILE A 113 -17.21 8.30 -3.07
C ILE A 113 -17.56 7.31 -4.19
N THR A 114 -18.73 7.47 -4.84
CA THR A 114 -19.15 6.63 -5.97
C THR A 114 -18.13 6.70 -7.11
N ARG A 115 -17.72 7.92 -7.52
CA ARG A 115 -16.70 8.10 -8.56
C ARG A 115 -15.35 7.49 -8.20
N ALA A 116 -14.96 7.55 -6.94
CA ALA A 116 -13.72 6.94 -6.46
C ALA A 116 -13.79 5.40 -6.57
N ASN A 117 -14.93 4.80 -6.18
CA ASN A 117 -15.16 3.37 -6.31
C ASN A 117 -15.22 2.92 -7.78
N ASP A 118 -15.87 3.69 -8.66
CA ASP A 118 -15.85 3.43 -10.11
C ASP A 118 -14.43 3.53 -10.69
N TRP A 119 -13.63 4.49 -10.21
CA TRP A 119 -12.24 4.64 -10.64
C TRP A 119 -11.36 3.47 -10.17
N LEU A 120 -11.59 2.94 -8.96
CA LEU A 120 -10.96 1.71 -8.47
C LEU A 120 -11.39 0.50 -9.29
N ALA A 121 -12.69 0.35 -9.56
CA ALA A 121 -13.28 -0.80 -10.26
C ALA A 121 -12.87 -0.91 -11.75
N LYS A 122 -12.39 0.18 -12.37
CA LYS A 122 -11.84 0.16 -13.75
C LYS A 122 -10.58 -0.69 -13.90
N ARG A 123 -9.99 -1.16 -12.80
CA ARG A 123 -8.74 -1.91 -12.77
C ARG A 123 -8.93 -3.15 -11.89
N ARG A 124 -8.16 -4.20 -12.18
CA ARG A 124 -8.12 -5.39 -11.35
C ARG A 124 -7.01 -5.24 -10.31
N TRP A 125 -7.42 -5.26 -9.05
CA TRP A 125 -6.55 -5.14 -7.89
C TRP A 125 -6.54 -6.43 -7.09
N GLU A 126 -5.41 -6.71 -6.48
CA GLU A 126 -5.18 -7.83 -5.57
C GLU A 126 -4.73 -7.28 -4.22
N LEU A 127 -5.22 -7.91 -3.15
CA LEU A 127 -4.96 -7.45 -1.79
C LEU A 127 -3.54 -7.82 -1.38
N LEU A 128 -2.85 -6.87 -0.75
CA LEU A 128 -1.56 -7.12 -0.11
C LEU A 128 -1.77 -7.80 1.25
N LEU A 129 -0.82 -8.63 1.66
CA LEU A 129 -0.76 -9.12 3.04
C LEU A 129 -0.32 -7.96 3.94
N VAL A 130 -1.27 -7.35 4.65
CA VAL A 130 -0.98 -6.30 5.64
C VAL A 130 -0.30 -6.92 6.86
N LEU A 131 0.85 -6.37 7.24
CA LEU A 131 1.59 -6.76 8.43
C LEU A 131 1.06 -6.01 9.65
N ASP A 132 1.04 -6.68 10.80
CA ASP A 132 0.60 -6.09 12.05
C ASP A 132 1.79 -5.31 12.65
N PRO A 133 1.70 -3.97 12.80
CA PRO A 133 2.77 -3.20 13.40
C PRO A 133 2.93 -3.56 14.88
N GLU A 134 4.17 -3.58 15.37
CA GLU A 134 4.46 -3.90 16.76
C GLU A 134 3.80 -2.87 17.70
N PRO A 135 3.08 -3.31 18.75
CA PRO A 135 2.48 -2.39 19.70
C PRO A 135 3.57 -1.74 20.53
N THR A 136 3.64 -0.41 20.47
CA THR A 136 4.51 0.43 21.29
C THR A 136 3.68 1.43 22.09
N PRO A 137 4.09 1.82 23.31
CA PRO A 137 3.41 2.86 24.07
C PRO A 137 3.45 4.22 23.35
N ILE A 138 4.55 4.48 22.65
CA ILE A 138 4.77 5.69 21.87
C ILE A 138 4.85 5.28 20.39
N PRO A 139 3.96 5.78 19.51
CA PRO A 139 3.97 5.42 18.10
C PRO A 139 5.33 5.66 17.41
N ALA A 140 6.04 6.74 17.79
CA ALA A 140 7.35 7.08 17.25
C ALA A 140 8.44 6.02 17.50
N ASP A 141 8.27 5.14 18.49
CA ASP A 141 9.23 4.06 18.78
C ASP A 141 9.00 2.81 17.92
N ARG A 142 7.97 2.81 17.07
CA ARG A 142 7.61 1.66 16.26
C ARG A 142 8.55 1.50 15.08
N THR A 143 9.32 0.41 15.10
CA THR A 143 10.30 0.07 14.06
C THR A 143 9.98 -1.24 13.33
N LYS A 144 8.94 -1.98 13.74
CA LYS A 144 8.69 -3.34 13.24
C LYS A 144 7.22 -3.59 12.93
N ALA A 145 6.96 -4.39 11.90
CA ALA A 145 5.65 -4.95 11.59
C ALA A 145 5.81 -6.40 11.13
N SER A 146 4.89 -7.29 11.52
CA SER A 146 4.99 -8.71 11.15
C SER A 146 3.63 -9.38 11.00
N ARG A 147 3.55 -10.36 10.09
CA ARG A 147 2.42 -11.29 9.96
C ARG A 147 2.82 -12.49 9.11
N GLY A 148 2.39 -13.68 9.51
CA GLY A 148 2.48 -14.88 8.66
C GLY A 148 3.91 -15.20 8.20
N GLY A 149 4.88 -15.12 9.10
CA GLY A 149 6.30 -15.39 8.84
C GLY A 149 7.09 -14.21 8.25
N VAL A 150 6.42 -13.19 7.72
CA VAL A 150 7.08 -11.97 7.22
C VAL A 150 7.28 -10.96 8.33
N THR A 151 8.45 -10.34 8.33
CA THR A 151 8.80 -9.21 9.19
C THR A 151 9.36 -8.08 8.33
N ALA A 152 8.83 -6.87 8.51
CA ALA A 152 9.47 -5.64 8.07
C ALA A 152 10.03 -4.92 9.31
N SER A 153 11.31 -4.61 9.31
CA SER A 153 11.97 -3.76 10.31
C SER A 153 12.55 -2.56 9.61
N TRP A 154 12.18 -1.38 10.07
CA TRP A 154 12.65 -0.11 9.56
C TRP A 154 13.20 0.73 10.70
N GLU A 155 14.44 1.14 10.54
CA GLU A 155 15.06 2.23 11.27
C GLU A 155 15.32 3.36 10.30
N ARG A 156 15.56 4.57 10.84
CA ARG A 156 15.71 5.77 10.02
C ARG A 156 16.74 5.64 8.89
N SER A 157 17.79 4.84 9.09
CA SER A 157 18.85 4.60 8.10
C SER A 157 18.69 3.32 7.28
N HIS A 158 17.80 2.40 7.66
CA HIS A 158 17.85 1.05 7.11
C HIS A 158 16.49 0.34 7.10
N LEU A 159 16.15 -0.29 5.97
CA LEU A 159 14.99 -1.15 5.82
C LEU A 159 15.43 -2.59 5.59
N ARG A 160 14.85 -3.50 6.39
CA ARG A 160 14.99 -4.93 6.19
C ARG A 160 13.63 -5.62 6.18
N ILE A 161 13.42 -6.51 5.20
CA ILE A 161 12.24 -7.37 5.10
C ILE A 161 12.70 -8.82 5.04
N THR A 162 12.16 -9.68 5.90
CA THR A 162 12.44 -11.11 5.92
C THR A 162 11.16 -11.94 5.79
N ASP A 163 11.30 -13.16 5.28
CA ASP A 163 10.27 -14.20 5.29
C ASP A 163 10.86 -15.46 5.92
N GLY A 164 10.56 -15.68 7.19
CA GLY A 164 11.26 -16.64 8.03
C GLY A 164 12.76 -16.30 8.12
N VAL A 165 13.61 -17.20 7.61
CA VAL A 165 15.07 -17.05 7.58
C VAL A 165 15.59 -16.36 6.32
N ALA A 166 14.75 -16.18 5.30
CA ALA A 166 15.15 -15.56 4.05
C ALA A 166 15.08 -14.03 4.16
N THR A 167 16.16 -13.34 3.82
CA THR A 167 16.14 -11.89 3.62
C THR A 167 15.60 -11.59 2.22
N LEU A 168 14.52 -10.82 2.14
CA LEU A 168 13.91 -10.37 0.88
C LEU A 168 14.43 -8.99 0.46
N VAL A 169 14.60 -8.09 1.43
CA VAL A 169 15.08 -6.72 1.25
C VAL A 169 16.04 -6.40 2.40
N ASP A 170 17.14 -5.73 2.08
CA ASP A 170 18.15 -5.23 3.02
C ASP A 170 18.83 -4.04 2.33
N ILE A 171 18.35 -2.83 2.62
CA ILE A 171 18.75 -1.60 1.91
C ILE A 171 18.85 -0.42 2.88
N ASP A 172 19.68 0.55 2.52
CA ASP A 172 19.66 1.86 3.18
C ASP A 172 18.37 2.60 2.85
N THR A 173 17.84 3.32 3.84
CA THR A 173 16.64 4.15 3.68
C THR A 173 16.96 5.32 2.73
N PRO A 174 16.21 5.50 1.63
CA PRO A 174 16.38 6.66 0.77
C PRO A 174 16.16 7.96 1.53
N ALA A 175 16.99 8.97 1.28
CA ALA A 175 16.86 10.27 1.93
C ALA A 175 15.49 10.93 1.68
N SER A 176 14.84 10.61 0.56
CA SER A 176 13.50 11.10 0.20
C SER A 176 12.37 10.59 1.10
N TRP A 177 12.60 9.54 1.90
CA TRP A 177 11.61 9.03 2.87
C TRP A 177 11.62 9.83 4.17
N LEU A 178 12.69 10.59 4.40
CA LEU A 178 12.86 11.39 5.59
C LEU A 178 12.27 12.78 5.33
N PRO A 179 11.48 13.31 6.26
CA PRO A 179 10.86 14.61 6.07
C PRO A 179 11.95 15.67 6.19
N GLU A 180 11.89 16.69 5.33
CA GLU A 180 12.73 17.87 5.51
C GLU A 180 12.40 18.53 6.85
N GLN A 181 13.44 19.00 7.55
CA GLN A 181 13.26 19.84 8.73
C GLN A 181 12.67 21.18 8.27
N SER A 182 11.57 21.59 8.88
CA SER A 182 10.95 22.89 8.62
C SER A 182 11.14 23.83 9.81
N LYS A 183 11.06 25.14 9.55
CA LYS A 183 11.04 26.16 10.61
C LYS A 183 9.70 26.88 10.61
N VAL A 184 9.17 27.11 11.81
CA VAL A 184 7.99 27.97 12.03
C VAL A 184 8.41 29.07 13.01
N GLY A 185 8.60 30.28 12.49
CA GLY A 185 9.24 31.37 13.24
C GLY A 185 10.67 30.99 13.66
N THR A 186 10.95 31.03 14.96
CA THR A 186 12.25 30.64 15.53
C THR A 186 12.34 29.14 15.86
N ASN A 187 11.24 28.39 15.77
CA ASN A 187 11.20 26.99 16.18
C ASN A 187 11.60 26.06 15.03
N VAL A 188 12.42 25.06 15.34
CA VAL A 188 12.73 23.96 14.43
C VAL A 188 11.72 22.85 14.65
N CYS A 189 11.00 22.49 13.59
CA CYS A 189 10.08 21.36 13.61
C CYS A 189 10.87 20.10 13.29
N ALA A 190 11.36 19.46 14.35
CA ALA A 190 11.77 18.08 14.25
C ALA A 190 10.52 17.19 14.12
N ARG A 191 10.67 16.18 13.27
CA ARG A 191 9.63 15.21 12.91
C ARG A 191 10.27 13.85 13.11
N SER A 192 9.63 13.03 13.92
CA SER A 192 10.14 11.71 14.27
C SER A 192 9.44 10.68 13.38
N PRO A 193 10.09 10.21 12.29
CA PRO A 193 9.50 9.20 11.43
C PRO A 193 9.51 7.84 12.12
N TYR A 194 8.46 7.05 11.90
CA TYR A 194 8.33 5.69 12.42
C TYR A 194 7.63 4.79 11.40
N LEU A 195 7.70 3.48 11.61
CA LEU A 195 7.05 2.51 10.74
C LEU A 195 5.54 2.50 11.00
N GLY A 196 4.78 3.30 10.27
CA GLY A 196 3.32 3.37 10.39
C GLY A 196 2.64 2.03 10.05
N GLY A 197 3.18 1.32 9.06
CA GLY A 197 2.72 -0.01 8.68
C GLY A 197 3.49 -0.57 7.48
N ALA A 198 3.19 -1.82 7.13
CA ALA A 198 3.76 -2.46 5.96
C ALA A 198 2.76 -3.45 5.36
N ALA A 199 2.80 -3.62 4.03
CA ALA A 199 2.03 -4.63 3.33
C ALA A 199 2.88 -5.29 2.24
N ILE A 200 2.70 -6.59 2.02
CA ILE A 200 3.57 -7.38 1.14
C ILE A 200 2.78 -8.19 0.11
N ASP A 201 3.33 -8.28 -1.10
CA ASP A 201 3.00 -9.26 -2.12
C ASP A 201 4.24 -10.06 -2.50
N ARG A 202 4.26 -11.33 -2.06
CA ARG A 202 5.36 -12.25 -2.35
C ARG A 202 5.38 -12.67 -3.81
N ALA A 203 4.22 -12.81 -4.45
CA ALA A 203 4.12 -13.29 -5.83
C ALA A 203 4.70 -12.26 -6.79
N ASN A 204 4.40 -10.98 -6.57
CA ASN A 204 4.94 -9.88 -7.37
C ASN A 204 6.23 -9.27 -6.81
N LYS A 205 6.82 -9.87 -5.76
CA LYS A 205 8.03 -9.42 -5.06
C LYS A 205 8.01 -7.91 -4.80
N LEU A 206 7.00 -7.49 -4.03
CA LEU A 206 6.69 -6.10 -3.80
C LEU A 206 6.26 -5.88 -2.36
N ALA A 207 6.65 -4.75 -1.78
CA ALA A 207 6.15 -4.29 -0.50
C ALA A 207 5.76 -2.81 -0.58
N VAL A 208 4.79 -2.43 0.24
CA VAL A 208 4.42 -1.05 0.53
C VAL A 208 4.79 -0.78 1.97
N ILE A 209 5.70 0.15 2.20
CA ILE A 209 6.14 0.60 3.52
C ILE A 209 5.49 1.95 3.79
N THR A 210 4.73 2.05 4.88
CA THR A 210 4.16 3.31 5.33
C THR A 210 5.07 3.91 6.38
N ILE A 211 5.63 5.08 6.09
CA ILE A 211 6.35 5.90 7.07
C ILE A 211 5.38 6.96 7.57
N SER A 212 5.17 6.95 8.88
CA SER A 212 4.34 7.90 9.60
C SER A 212 5.21 8.83 10.42
N TYR A 213 4.64 9.93 10.89
CA TYR A 213 5.41 10.99 11.54
C TYR A 213 4.67 11.50 12.77
N THR A 214 5.41 11.79 13.84
CA THR A 214 4.90 12.59 14.95
C THR A 214 5.51 13.99 14.89
N ALA A 215 4.75 15.00 15.29
CA ALA A 215 5.27 16.33 15.56
C ALA A 215 5.73 16.43 17.01
N ASP A 216 6.84 17.12 17.23
CA ASP A 216 7.37 17.35 18.58
C ASP A 216 6.61 18.46 19.33
N SER A 217 5.67 19.15 18.66
CA SER A 217 4.86 20.23 19.25
C SER A 217 3.64 20.60 18.39
N ASP A 218 2.62 21.21 19.00
CA ASP A 218 1.36 21.60 18.36
C ASP A 218 1.49 22.70 17.28
N PHE A 219 2.58 23.48 17.29
CA PHE A 219 2.83 24.49 16.26
C PHE A 219 3.52 23.92 15.02
N CYS A 220 3.98 22.67 15.07
CA CYS A 220 4.58 21.98 13.95
C CYS A 220 3.57 21.07 13.28
N LEU A 221 3.22 21.39 12.03
CA LEU A 221 2.36 20.51 11.24
C LEU A 221 3.07 19.18 10.97
N GLU A 222 2.43 18.10 11.43
CA GLU A 222 2.79 16.73 11.08
C GLU A 222 2.72 16.59 9.56
N PRO A 223 3.73 16.06 8.88
CA PRO A 223 3.59 15.73 7.47
C PRO A 223 2.62 14.55 7.32
N PRO A 224 1.99 14.41 6.15
CA PRO A 224 1.14 13.25 5.87
C PRO A 224 1.96 11.96 5.88
N ASP A 225 1.29 10.84 6.20
CA ASP A 225 1.86 9.51 6.03
C ASP A 225 2.33 9.31 4.58
N GLN A 226 3.51 8.71 4.42
CA GLN A 226 4.10 8.42 3.12
C GLN A 226 4.09 6.91 2.88
N HIS A 227 3.57 6.50 1.72
CA HIS A 227 3.65 5.11 1.27
C HIS A 227 4.78 4.96 0.27
N HIS A 228 5.67 4.01 0.49
CA HIS A 228 6.81 3.74 -0.37
C HIS A 228 6.76 2.34 -0.95
N VAL A 229 6.98 2.25 -2.26
CA VAL A 229 7.04 0.98 -2.97
C VAL A 229 8.47 0.44 -2.99
N ILE A 230 8.64 -0.80 -2.54
CA ILE A 230 9.89 -1.56 -2.59
C ILE A 230 9.69 -2.81 -3.43
N THR A 231 10.67 -3.16 -4.26
CA THR A 231 10.65 -4.36 -5.11
C THR A 231 11.97 -5.14 -5.04
N TRP A 232 11.91 -6.46 -5.25
CA TRP A 232 13.07 -7.39 -5.26
C TRP A 232 12.87 -8.57 -6.23
#